data_AF-A0A7R9WRP3-F1
#
_entry.id   AF-A0A7R9WRP3-F1
#
_cell.length_a   1.000
_cell.length_b   1.000
_cell.length_c   1.000
_cell.angle_alpha   90.00
_cell.angle_beta   90.00
_cell.angle_gamma   90.00
#
_symmetry.space_group_name_H-M   'P 1'
#
loop_
_entity.id
_entity.type
_entity.pdbx_description
1 polymer ?
#
loop_
_entity_poly.entity_id
_entity_poly.type
_entity_poly.pdbx_seq_one_letter_code
_entity_poly.pdbx_strand_id
1 'polypeptide(L)'
;VNTGTSSSSSSNNNNDNGWYPIEYAESFEPYVLGYYTHNKPSIPRYRTEFRGYGKNKLTWIMEMHRNGYSFGVLPTVWAVHMDHPVSNQDDRRNELDFNKFILYPQFLRYLDDTYGRYRAEQ
;
A
#
# COMPACT_ATOMS: atom_id res chain seq x y z
N VAL A 1 -4.13 59.52 13.27
CA VAL A 1 -3.70 58.59 12.20
C VAL A 1 -2.97 57.46 12.88
N ASN A 2 -3.61 56.29 12.96
CA ASN A 2 -3.10 55.14 13.69
C ASN A 2 -2.18 54.35 12.74
N THR A 3 -0.86 54.38 12.96
CA THR A 3 0.11 53.60 12.18
C THR A 3 0.03 52.15 12.64
N GLY A 4 -0.84 51.37 11.98
CA GLY A 4 -0.96 49.94 12.20
C GLY A 4 0.30 49.23 11.72
N THR A 5 1.19 48.90 12.66
CA THR A 5 2.31 48.01 12.42
C THR A 5 1.77 46.62 12.13
N SER A 6 1.75 46.22 10.86
CA SER A 6 1.42 44.85 10.45
C SER A 6 2.54 43.93 10.92
N SER A 7 2.37 43.31 12.09
CA SER A 7 3.19 42.17 12.48
C SER A 7 2.82 41.00 11.57
N SER A 8 3.55 40.86 10.47
CA SER A 8 3.57 39.64 9.67
C SER A 8 4.14 38.52 10.52
N SER A 9 3.28 37.81 11.22
CA SER A 9 3.56 36.53 11.85
C SER A 9 3.93 35.53 10.76
N SER A 10 5.22 35.50 10.42
CA SER A 10 5.82 34.42 9.64
C SER A 10 5.78 33.16 10.51
N SER A 11 4.71 32.39 10.42
CA SER A 11 4.69 31.02 10.90
C SER A 11 5.59 30.19 9.98
N ASN A 12 6.90 30.23 10.22
CA ASN A 12 7.85 29.26 9.67
C ASN A 12 7.58 27.90 10.33
N ASN A 13 6.54 27.21 9.86
CA ASN A 13 6.31 25.81 10.19
C ASN A 13 7.19 24.96 9.27
N ASN A 14 8.49 24.90 9.56
CA ASN A 14 9.45 24.01 8.91
C ASN A 14 9.25 22.55 9.36
N ASN A 15 8.04 22.02 9.19
CA ASN A 15 7.70 20.61 9.44
C ASN A 15 7.18 19.93 8.18
N ASP A 16 7.69 20.32 7.00
CA ASP A 16 7.47 19.52 5.80
C ASP A 16 8.39 18.30 5.86
N ASN A 17 7.94 17.25 6.56
CA ASN A 17 8.60 15.94 6.58
C ASN A 17 8.72 15.30 5.17
N GLY A 18 8.24 15.99 4.12
CA GLY A 18 8.24 15.53 2.74
C GLY A 18 7.19 14.46 2.45
N TRP A 19 6.32 14.13 3.43
CA TRP A 19 5.24 13.16 3.32
C TRP A 19 4.11 13.44 4.32
N TYR A 20 2.92 12.88 4.07
CA TYR A 20 1.79 12.91 5.00
C TYR A 20 1.18 11.51 5.23
N PRO A 21 0.73 11.16 6.46
CA PRO A 21 0.20 9.84 6.77
C PRO A 21 -1.18 9.61 6.15
N ILE A 22 -1.49 8.36 5.86
CA ILE A 22 -2.81 7.91 5.43
C ILE A 22 -3.19 6.61 6.14
N GLU A 23 -4.49 6.38 6.29
CA GLU A 23 -5.01 5.12 6.78
C GLU A 23 -5.02 4.06 5.67
N TYR A 24 -4.89 2.80 6.08
CA TYR A 24 -5.09 1.68 5.16
C TYR A 24 -6.56 1.62 4.72
N ALA A 25 -6.78 1.39 3.44
CA ALA A 25 -8.10 1.14 2.87
C ALA A 25 -8.10 -0.17 2.09
N GLU A 26 -9.10 -1.02 2.34
CA GLU A 26 -9.24 -2.27 1.61
C GLU A 26 -9.48 -2.00 0.11
N SER A 27 -8.91 -2.86 -0.75
CA SER A 27 -8.98 -2.74 -2.22
C SER A 27 -8.28 -1.53 -2.83
N PHE A 28 -7.59 -0.70 -2.03
CA PHE A 28 -6.73 0.36 -2.54
C PHE A 28 -5.35 -0.21 -2.91
N GLU A 29 -4.97 -0.12 -4.18
CA GLU A 29 -3.70 -0.66 -4.71
C GLU A 29 -2.74 0.46 -5.20
N PRO A 30 -2.15 1.26 -4.29
CA PRO A 30 -1.20 2.30 -4.64
C PRO A 30 0.14 1.75 -5.17
N TYR A 31 0.89 2.60 -5.87
CA TYR A 31 2.32 2.40 -6.04
C TYR A 31 3.02 2.83 -4.75
N VAL A 32 3.83 1.94 -4.17
CA VAL A 32 4.49 2.19 -2.88
C VAL A 32 5.99 1.90 -2.97
N LEU A 33 6.75 2.59 -2.12
CA LEU A 33 8.17 2.32 -1.90
C LEU A 33 8.33 1.71 -0.51
N GLY A 34 8.98 0.55 -0.45
CA GLY A 34 9.36 -0.10 0.79
C GLY A 34 10.88 -0.16 0.91
N TYR A 35 11.42 0.08 2.11
CA TYR A 35 12.85 -0.05 2.37
C TYR A 35 13.21 -1.48 2.79
N TYR A 36 13.75 -2.26 1.85
CA TYR A 36 14.22 -3.63 2.13
C TYR A 36 15.70 -3.61 2.51
N THR A 37 16.06 -4.20 3.66
CA THR A 37 17.46 -4.40 4.07
C THR A 37 17.72 -5.88 4.36
N HIS A 38 18.85 -6.39 3.87
CA HIS A 38 19.24 -7.80 4.02
C HIS A 38 19.37 -8.24 5.49
N ASN A 39 19.69 -7.31 6.39
CA ASN A 39 19.95 -7.62 7.81
C ASN A 39 18.69 -7.47 8.68
N LYS A 40 17.59 -6.93 8.14
CA LYS A 40 16.30 -6.81 8.81
C LYS A 40 15.18 -6.96 7.77
N PRO A 41 14.87 -8.19 7.33
CA PRO A 41 13.75 -8.42 6.42
C PRO A 41 12.43 -8.24 7.21
N SER A 42 12.09 -6.99 7.53
CA SER A 42 10.82 -6.68 8.18
C SER A 42 9.69 -6.63 7.16
N ILE A 43 10.00 -6.31 5.90
CA ILE A 43 9.02 -6.19 4.82
C ILE A 43 8.74 -7.60 4.26
N PRO A 44 7.48 -8.09 4.34
CA PRO A 44 7.08 -9.35 3.74
C PRO A 44 7.43 -9.37 2.24
N ARG A 45 7.75 -10.56 1.72
CA ARG A 45 7.95 -10.74 0.28
C ARG A 45 6.60 -10.85 -0.42
N TYR A 46 6.57 -10.49 -1.70
CA TYR A 46 5.43 -10.81 -2.54
C TYR A 46 5.21 -12.33 -2.58
N ARG A 47 3.94 -12.74 -2.50
CA ARG A 47 3.54 -14.13 -2.66
C ARG A 47 3.62 -14.54 -4.12
N THR A 48 4.55 -15.44 -4.41
CA THR A 48 4.85 -15.93 -5.75
C THR A 48 3.74 -16.78 -6.39
N GLU A 49 2.75 -17.17 -5.58
CA GLU A 49 1.56 -17.92 -5.98
C GLU A 49 0.59 -17.05 -6.78
N PHE A 50 0.48 -15.76 -6.44
CA PHE A 50 -0.33 -14.79 -7.19
C PHE A 50 0.40 -14.39 -8.48
N ARG A 51 0.31 -15.24 -9.50
CA ARG A 51 0.87 -14.97 -10.84
C ARG A 51 -0.18 -14.33 -11.75
N GLY A 52 0.30 -13.63 -12.77
CA GLY A 52 -0.56 -13.05 -13.79
C GLY A 52 -1.40 -11.89 -13.26
N TYR A 53 -2.72 -11.92 -13.47
CA TYR A 53 -3.60 -10.82 -13.12
C TYR A 53 -4.21 -10.90 -11.73
N GLY A 54 -4.21 -9.73 -11.08
CA GLY A 54 -5.02 -9.45 -9.90
C GLY A 54 -4.42 -9.93 -8.59
N LYS A 55 -4.83 -9.25 -7.51
CA LYS A 55 -4.58 -9.60 -6.11
C LYS A 55 -3.12 -9.61 -5.64
N ASN A 56 -2.11 -9.62 -6.52
CA ASN A 56 -0.69 -9.62 -6.12
C ASN A 56 -0.32 -8.37 -5.29
N LYS A 57 -0.62 -7.17 -5.79
CA LYS A 57 -0.41 -5.91 -5.05
C LYS A 57 -1.29 -5.83 -3.80
N LEU A 58 -2.58 -6.17 -3.95
CA LEU A 58 -3.54 -6.13 -2.85
C LEU A 58 -3.09 -6.98 -1.65
N THR A 59 -2.74 -8.25 -1.89
CA THR A 59 -2.39 -9.19 -0.83
C THR A 59 -1.14 -8.73 -0.09
N TRP A 60 -0.15 -8.21 -0.83
CA TRP A 60 1.06 -7.68 -0.23
C TRP A 60 0.80 -6.44 0.65
N ILE A 61 -0.02 -5.49 0.19
CA ILE A 61 -0.38 -4.29 0.98
C ILE A 61 -1.20 -4.68 2.22
N MET A 62 -2.12 -5.63 2.07
CA MET A 62 -2.90 -6.15 3.19
C MET A 62 -2.01 -6.83 4.24
N GLU A 63 -1.04 -7.65 3.81
CA GLU A 63 -0.07 -8.28 4.72
C GLU A 63 0.81 -7.25 5.43
N MET A 64 1.27 -6.20 4.72
CA MET A 64 1.99 -5.08 5.31
C MET A 64 1.16 -4.40 6.42
N HIS A 65 -0.10 -4.08 6.14
CA HIS A 65 -0.98 -3.50 7.16
C HIS A 65 -1.13 -4.43 8.38
N ARG A 66 -1.32 -5.73 8.15
CA ARG A 66 -1.47 -6.74 9.21
C ARG A 66 -0.19 -6.95 10.03
N ASN A 67 0.96 -6.68 9.43
CA ASN A 67 2.27 -6.65 10.08
C ASN A 67 2.59 -5.30 10.76
N GLY A 68 1.61 -4.40 10.89
CA GLY A 68 1.75 -3.15 11.64
C GLY A 68 2.44 -2.01 10.90
N TYR A 69 2.58 -2.08 9.57
CA TYR A 69 3.11 -0.96 8.79
C TYR A 69 2.11 0.19 8.69
N SER A 70 2.65 1.41 8.76
CA SER A 70 1.90 2.64 8.44
C SER A 70 2.18 3.09 7.01
N PHE A 71 1.23 3.82 6.43
CA PHE A 71 1.31 4.31 5.06
C PHE A 71 1.37 5.83 5.04
N GLY A 72 2.03 6.37 4.03
CA GLY A 72 2.15 7.81 3.81
C GLY A 72 2.37 8.13 2.33
N VAL A 73 1.97 9.34 1.93
CA VAL A 73 2.10 9.83 0.56
C VAL A 73 3.31 10.76 0.46
N LEU A 74 4.11 10.59 -0.59
CA LEU A 74 5.21 11.47 -0.98
C LEU A 74 4.70 12.44 -2.06
N PRO A 75 4.25 13.67 -1.75
CA PRO A 75 3.61 14.57 -2.71
C PRO A 75 4.54 15.09 -3.80
N THR A 76 5.86 14.94 -3.64
CA THR A 76 6.89 15.43 -4.58
C THR A 76 7.51 14.32 -5.42
N VAL A 77 7.09 13.07 -5.26
CA VAL A 77 7.62 11.90 -5.96
C VAL A 77 6.55 11.29 -6.85
N TRP A 78 6.91 10.94 -8.09
CA TRP A 78 5.98 10.45 -9.10
C TRP A 78 6.37 9.06 -9.56
N ALA A 79 5.37 8.18 -9.65
CA ALA A 79 5.48 6.89 -10.31
C ALA A 79 4.66 6.93 -11.60
N VAL A 80 5.29 6.62 -12.74
CA VAL A 80 4.63 6.61 -14.05
C VAL A 80 4.49 5.16 -14.49
N HIS A 81 3.25 4.71 -14.70
CA HIS A 81 2.97 3.43 -15.33
C HIS A 81 3.02 3.60 -16.84
N MET A 82 3.84 2.80 -17.51
CA MET A 82 3.80 2.66 -18.95
C MET A 82 2.84 1.54 -19.31
N ASP A 83 1.82 1.85 -20.11
CA ASP A 83 0.89 0.85 -20.58
C ASP A 83 1.62 -0.24 -21.37
N HIS A 84 1.19 -1.47 -21.15
CA HIS A 84 1.70 -2.66 -21.81
C HIS A 84 0.54 -3.42 -22.45
N PRO A 85 0.79 -4.17 -23.54
CA PRO A 85 -0.24 -4.98 -24.15
C PRO A 85 -0.84 -5.95 -23.13
N VAL A 86 -2.17 -6.04 -23.11
CA VAL A 86 -2.86 -7.05 -22.33
C VAL A 86 -2.53 -8.41 -22.95
N SER A 87 -2.20 -9.39 -22.11
CA SER A 87 -2.07 -10.78 -22.55
C SER A 87 -3.43 -11.33 -23.02
N ASN A 88 -3.44 -12.56 -23.52
CA ASN A 88 -4.67 -13.24 -23.96
C ASN A 88 -5.79 -13.12 -22.90
N GLN A 89 -7.00 -12.78 -23.37
CA GLN A 89 -8.18 -12.57 -22.55
C GLN A 89 -8.59 -13.81 -21.75
N ASP A 90 -8.44 -15.01 -22.32
CA ASP A 90 -8.81 -16.26 -21.65
C ASP A 90 -7.84 -16.57 -20.50
N ASP A 91 -6.54 -16.43 -20.74
CA ASP A 91 -5.51 -16.57 -19.71
C ASP A 91 -5.75 -15.57 -18.58
N ARG A 92 -6.02 -14.30 -18.92
CA ARG A 92 -6.36 -13.26 -17.94
C ARG A 92 -7.57 -13.64 -17.09
N ARG A 93 -8.64 -14.15 -17.69
CA ARG A 93 -9.85 -14.52 -16.93
C ARG A 93 -9.59 -15.70 -16.00
N ASN A 94 -8.92 -16.74 -16.50
CA ASN A 94 -8.58 -17.91 -15.70
C ASN A 94 -7.71 -17.53 -14.50
N GLU A 95 -6.72 -16.66 -14.69
CA GLU A 95 -5.86 -16.16 -13.61
C GLU A 95 -6.64 -15.32 -12.60
N LEU A 96 -7.51 -14.41 -13.05
CA LEU A 96 -8.36 -13.60 -12.17
C LEU A 96 -9.29 -14.48 -11.32
N ASP A 97 -9.94 -15.47 -11.92
CA ASP A 97 -10.86 -16.36 -11.23
C ASP A 97 -10.12 -17.26 -10.24
N PHE A 98 -9.00 -17.86 -10.65
CA PHE A 98 -8.17 -18.67 -9.76
C PHE A 98 -7.65 -17.85 -8.57
N ASN A 99 -7.10 -16.66 -8.82
CA ASN A 99 -6.58 -15.77 -7.79
C ASN A 99 -7.70 -15.33 -6.83
N LYS A 100 -8.91 -15.06 -7.35
CA LYS A 100 -10.06 -14.61 -6.54
C LYS A 100 -10.69 -15.72 -5.72
N PHE A 101 -10.93 -16.89 -6.31
CA PHE A 101 -11.74 -17.94 -5.68
C PHE A 101 -10.91 -18.98 -4.94
N ILE A 102 -9.63 -19.16 -5.29
CA ILE A 102 -8.77 -20.17 -4.69
C ILE A 102 -7.69 -19.53 -3.80
N LEU A 103 -6.84 -18.67 -4.38
CA LEU A 103 -5.68 -18.14 -3.65
C LEU A 103 -6.06 -17.09 -2.62
N TYR A 104 -6.96 -16.15 -2.94
CA TYR A 104 -7.34 -15.09 -2.01
C TYR A 104 -7.96 -15.62 -0.70
N PRO A 105 -8.88 -16.60 -0.71
CA PRO A 105 -9.37 -17.21 0.53
C PRO A 105 -8.29 -17.96 1.32
N GLN A 106 -7.33 -18.61 0.64
CA GLN A 106 -6.19 -19.24 1.31
C GLN A 106 -5.28 -18.19 1.97
N PHE A 107 -5.07 -17.07 1.29
CA PHE A 107 -4.31 -15.94 1.82
C PHE A 107 -4.96 -15.31 3.05
N LEU A 108 -6.28 -15.10 3.05
CA LEU A 108 -6.99 -14.58 4.22
C LEU A 108 -6.83 -15.50 5.44
N ARG A 109 -6.93 -16.83 5.25
CA ARG A 109 -6.64 -17.80 6.32
C ARG A 109 -5.21 -17.68 6.82
N TYR A 110 -4.24 -17.60 5.92
CA TYR A 110 -2.85 -17.38 6.29
C TYR A 110 -2.65 -16.11 7.14
N LEU A 111 -3.30 -15.00 6.79
CA LEU A 111 -3.19 -13.77 7.57
C LEU A 111 -3.75 -13.95 8.98
N ASP A 112 -4.89 -14.62 9.11
CA ASP A 112 -5.51 -14.89 10.41
C ASP A 112 -4.66 -15.83 11.27
N ASP A 113 -4.05 -16.85 10.66
CA ASP A 113 -3.18 -17.80 11.35
C ASP A 113 -1.85 -17.15 11.79
N THR A 114 -1.32 -16.21 10.98
CA THR A 114 0.00 -15.60 11.20
C THR A 114 -0.05 -14.37 12.10
N TYR A 115 -1.04 -13.50 11.88
CA TYR A 115 -1.15 -12.20 12.56
C TYR A 115 -2.32 -12.17 13.57
N GLY A 116 -3.04 -13.29 13.74
CA GLY A 116 -4.26 -13.37 14.53
C GLY A 116 -5.46 -12.76 13.79
N ARG A 117 -6.68 -13.23 14.07
CA ARG A 117 -7.90 -12.76 13.38
C ARG A 117 -7.98 -11.23 13.31
N TYR A 118 -8.34 -10.69 12.14
CA TYR A 118 -8.56 -9.25 12.01
C TYR A 118 -9.69 -8.84 12.93
N ARG A 119 -9.33 -8.11 13.98
CA ARG A 119 -10.30 -7.44 14.83
C ARG A 119 -10.32 -6.00 14.36
N ALA A 120 -11.39 -5.64 13.66
CA ALA A 120 -11.74 -4.24 13.48
C ALA A 120 -12.18 -3.71 14.86
N GLU A 121 -11.23 -3.54 15.79
CA GLU A 121 -11.53 -2.99 17.11
C GLU A 121 -11.55 -1.46 17.03
N GLN A 122 -12.80 -0.97 17.02
CA GLN A 122 -13.38 0.26 17.59
C GLN A 122 -13.04 1.62 16.99
#